data_AF-A0A3B9V4W5-F1
#
_entry.id   AF-A0A3B9V4W5-F1
#
_cell.length_a   1.000
_cell.length_b   1.000
_cell.length_c   1.000
_cell.angle_alpha   90.00
_cell.angle_beta   90.00
_cell.angle_gamma   90.00
#
_symmetry.space_group_name_H-M   'P 1'
#
loop_
_entity.id
_entity.type
_entity.pdbx_description
1 polymer ?
#
loop_
_entity_poly.entity_id
_entity_poly.type
_entity_poly.pdbx_seq_one_letter_code
_entity_poly.pdbx_strand_id
1 'polypeptide(L)'
;VMQTQMDKMWADKLGLDDFNAELFGELATLMIQTPVDYTIFFRELSMIPDDIVPLKKSFYESQTSEEMDKRWSEWLIKWKLLSGNTTVPHSREELSKQMRLINPKYSFREWFVMPAYQQATERNYALVRELQDVITQPYAEQSKDVEEKYYRLKPSELFDIGGLSQYSCSS
;
A
#
# COMPACT_ATOMS: atom_id res chain seq x y z
N VAL A 1 -4.31 -18.72 17.76
CA VAL A 1 -3.12 -18.72 16.87
C VAL A 1 -3.34 -17.80 15.67
N MET A 2 -4.30 -18.06 14.78
CA MET A 2 -4.54 -17.21 13.58
C MET A 2 -4.87 -15.76 13.92
N GLN A 3 -5.80 -15.50 14.85
CA GLN A 3 -6.15 -14.14 15.27
C GLN A 3 -4.93 -13.37 15.80
N THR A 4 -4.15 -14.00 16.68
CA THR A 4 -2.94 -13.41 17.25
C THR A 4 -1.90 -13.04 16.18
N GLN A 5 -1.73 -13.87 15.15
CA GLN A 5 -0.84 -13.55 14.03
C GLN A 5 -1.36 -12.40 13.17
N MET A 6 -2.68 -12.34 12.97
CA MET A 6 -3.34 -11.26 12.24
C MET A 6 -3.19 -9.93 12.98
N ASP A 7 -3.47 -9.91 14.28
CA ASP A 7 -3.33 -8.74 15.14
C ASP A 7 -1.89 -8.23 15.10
N LYS A 8 -0.91 -9.13 15.26
CA LYS A 8 0.51 -8.78 15.13
C LYS A 8 0.85 -8.18 13.77
N MET A 9 0.40 -8.79 12.69
CA MET A 9 0.64 -8.28 11.33
C MET A 9 0.08 -6.86 11.17
N TRP A 10 -1.13 -6.59 11.66
CA TRP A 10 -1.74 -5.26 11.58
C TRP A 10 -1.03 -4.23 12.43
N ALA A 11 -0.61 -4.60 13.65
CA ALA A 11 0.22 -3.74 14.50
C ALA A 11 1.55 -3.40 13.79
N ASP A 12 2.26 -4.40 13.29
CA ASP A 12 3.53 -4.24 12.59
C ASP A 12 3.36 -3.36 11.32
N LYS A 13 2.28 -3.53 10.55
CA LYS A 13 1.95 -2.69 9.38
C LYS A 13 1.68 -1.23 9.74
N LEU A 14 1.05 -0.99 10.88
CA LEU A 14 0.75 0.35 11.40
C LEU A 14 1.91 0.92 12.23
N GLY A 15 2.97 0.16 12.48
CA GLY A 15 4.07 0.59 13.35
C GLY A 15 3.63 0.81 14.81
N LEU A 16 2.72 -0.04 15.30
CA LEU A 16 2.24 -0.02 16.68
C LEU A 16 2.90 -1.16 17.47
N ASP A 17 3.16 -0.93 18.76
CA ASP A 17 3.64 -1.98 19.66
C ASP A 17 2.60 -3.10 19.84
N ASP A 18 1.33 -2.72 19.96
CA ASP A 18 0.18 -3.62 20.12
C ASP A 18 -0.94 -3.27 19.12
N PHE A 19 -1.70 -4.29 18.73
CA PHE A 19 -2.85 -4.10 17.84
C PHE A 19 -3.93 -3.27 18.50
N ASN A 20 -4.33 -2.18 17.84
CA ASN A 20 -5.46 -1.35 18.26
C ASN A 20 -6.66 -1.57 17.33
N ALA A 21 -7.64 -2.33 17.81
CA ALA A 21 -8.83 -2.70 17.03
C ALA A 21 -9.72 -1.50 16.66
N GLU A 22 -9.80 -0.48 17.51
CA GLU A 22 -10.58 0.73 17.25
C GLU A 22 -9.96 1.54 16.11
N LEU A 23 -8.65 1.82 16.19
CA LEU A 23 -7.92 2.53 15.15
C LEU A 23 -7.97 1.80 13.80
N PHE A 24 -7.83 0.48 13.82
CA PHE A 24 -7.92 -0.33 12.61
C PHE A 24 -9.35 -0.38 12.04
N GLY A 25 -10.37 -0.48 12.90
CA GLY A 25 -11.77 -0.44 12.47
C GLY A 25 -12.15 0.89 11.81
N GLU A 26 -11.66 2.00 12.36
CA GLU A 26 -11.79 3.32 11.73
C GLU A 26 -11.09 3.37 10.38
N LEU A 27 -9.85 2.87 10.29
CA LEU A 27 -9.11 2.81 9.03
C LEU A 27 -9.84 1.99 7.97
N ALA A 28 -10.32 0.80 8.32
CA ALA A 28 -11.06 -0.07 7.41
C ALA A 28 -12.32 0.63 6.90
N THR A 29 -13.04 1.35 7.77
CA THR A 29 -14.21 2.13 7.38
C THR A 29 -13.85 3.25 6.41
N LEU A 30 -12.76 3.98 6.65
CA LEU A 30 -12.27 5.02 5.75
C LEU A 30 -11.87 4.45 4.38
N MET A 31 -11.17 3.32 4.34
CA MET A 31 -10.78 2.64 3.09
C MET A 31 -11.97 2.09 2.30
N ILE A 32 -13.08 1.75 2.97
CA ILE A 32 -14.33 1.36 2.30
C ILE A 32 -15.04 2.58 1.70
N GLN A 33 -15.07 3.68 2.44
CA GLN A 33 -15.75 4.92 2.03
C GLN A 33 -14.97 5.74 1.02
N THR A 34 -13.65 5.58 0.98
CA THR A 34 -12.73 6.19 0.03
C THR A 34 -11.86 5.06 -0.51
N PRO A 35 -12.17 4.51 -1.70
CA PRO A 35 -11.37 3.43 -2.26
C PRO A 35 -9.91 3.85 -2.42
N VAL A 36 -9.03 3.14 -1.73
CA VAL A 36 -7.58 3.35 -1.81
C VAL A 36 -6.87 2.09 -2.26
N ASP A 37 -5.72 2.28 -2.88
CA ASP A 37 -4.76 1.22 -3.08
C ASP A 37 -4.07 0.86 -1.78
N TYR A 38 -4.34 -0.34 -1.28
CA TYR A 38 -3.82 -0.82 0.00
C TYR A 38 -2.27 -0.84 0.06
N THR A 39 -1.59 -1.26 -1.00
CA THR A 39 -0.11 -1.35 -0.97
C THR A 39 0.51 0.05 -0.91
N ILE A 40 0.04 0.95 -1.78
CA ILE A 40 0.53 2.33 -1.82
C ILE A 40 0.16 3.05 -0.52
N PHE A 41 -1.03 2.87 0.03
CA PHE A 41 -1.44 3.51 1.28
C PHE A 41 -0.48 3.18 2.43
N PHE A 42 -0.25 1.89 2.70
CA PHE A 42 0.63 1.48 3.80
C PHE A 42 2.10 1.86 3.53
N ARG A 43 2.51 1.91 2.26
CA ARG A 43 3.85 2.40 1.89
C ARG A 43 3.99 3.90 2.14
N GLU A 44 3.04 4.73 1.74
CA GLU A 44 3.05 6.17 2.01
C GLU A 44 2.93 6.46 3.51
N LEU A 45 2.12 5.70 4.25
CA LEU A 45 2.02 5.80 5.71
C LEU A 45 3.37 5.50 6.40
N SER A 46 4.16 4.57 5.87
CA SER A 46 5.49 4.25 6.39
C SER A 46 6.51 5.40 6.26
N MET A 47 6.20 6.44 5.50
CA MET A 47 6.98 7.68 5.46
C MET A 47 6.61 8.63 6.61
N ILE A 48 5.65 8.26 7.45
CA ILE A 48 5.13 9.01 8.60
C ILE A 48 4.75 10.42 8.16
N PRO A 49 3.75 10.56 7.27
CA PRO A 49 3.43 11.84 6.65
C PRO A 49 2.93 12.84 7.68
N ASP A 50 3.22 14.14 7.49
CA ASP A 50 2.81 15.18 8.44
C ASP A 50 1.30 15.49 8.36
N ASP A 51 0.72 15.32 7.18
CA ASP A 51 -0.69 15.46 6.87
C ASP A 51 -1.18 14.33 5.93
N ILE A 52 -2.41 14.43 5.45
CA ILE A 52 -3.00 13.40 4.57
C ILE A 52 -2.54 13.50 3.11
N VAL A 53 -1.85 14.56 2.69
CA VAL A 53 -1.55 14.83 1.28
C VAL A 53 -0.73 13.70 0.65
N PRO A 54 0.34 13.16 1.28
CA PRO A 54 1.07 12.03 0.72
C PRO A 54 0.20 10.77 0.57
N LEU A 55 -0.74 10.54 1.50
CA LEU A 55 -1.61 9.37 1.47
C LEU A 55 -2.58 9.40 0.27
N LYS A 56 -2.95 10.60 -0.21
CA LYS A 56 -3.82 10.76 -1.38
C LYS A 56 -3.25 10.15 -2.66
N LYS A 57 -1.94 9.88 -2.73
CA LYS A 57 -1.33 9.10 -3.82
C LYS A 57 -1.93 7.69 -3.96
N SER A 58 -2.46 7.15 -2.87
CA SER A 58 -3.14 5.86 -2.87
C SER A 58 -4.62 5.94 -3.25
N PHE A 59 -5.23 7.14 -3.33
CA PHE A 59 -6.66 7.26 -3.51
C PHE A 59 -7.02 7.10 -4.99
N TYR A 60 -8.02 6.27 -5.30
CA TYR A 60 -8.48 6.10 -6.67
C TYR A 60 -9.27 7.30 -7.17
N GLU A 61 -9.89 8.05 -6.25
CA GLU A 61 -10.58 9.30 -6.54
C GLU A 61 -9.66 10.48 -6.23
N SER A 62 -9.50 11.38 -7.20
CA SER A 62 -8.61 12.55 -7.07
C SER A 62 -9.17 13.63 -6.13
N GLN A 63 -10.47 13.60 -5.84
CA GLN A 63 -11.16 14.56 -4.99
C GLN A 63 -11.96 13.83 -3.93
N THR A 64 -11.65 14.13 -2.68
CA THR A 64 -12.41 13.75 -1.50
C THR A 64 -13.16 14.97 -0.99
N SER A 65 -14.32 14.77 -0.35
CA SER A 65 -15.02 15.89 0.29
C SER A 65 -14.20 16.43 1.47
N GLU A 66 -14.39 17.71 1.82
CA GLU A 66 -13.73 18.33 2.97
C GLU A 66 -14.02 17.56 4.27
N GLU A 67 -15.24 17.03 4.43
CA GLU A 67 -15.63 16.20 5.56
C GLU A 67 -14.82 14.89 5.62
N MET A 68 -14.58 14.26 4.46
CA MET A 68 -13.80 13.03 4.40
C MET A 68 -12.32 13.29 4.67
N ASP A 69 -11.77 14.38 4.13
CA ASP A 69 -10.40 14.82 4.43
C ASP A 69 -10.20 15.11 5.91
N LYS A 70 -11.19 15.72 6.57
CA LYS A 70 -11.18 15.94 8.01
C LYS A 70 -11.11 14.61 8.77
N ARG A 71 -11.93 13.62 8.40
CA ARG A 71 -11.92 12.30 9.06
C ARG A 71 -10.60 11.56 8.86
N TRP A 72 -10.01 11.62 7.66
CA TRP A 72 -8.67 11.08 7.41
C TRP A 72 -7.61 11.77 8.26
N SER A 73 -7.69 13.10 8.39
CA SER A 73 -6.75 13.89 9.20
C SER A 73 -6.87 13.56 10.69
N GLU A 74 -8.09 13.45 11.20
CA GLU A 74 -8.37 13.02 12.58
C GLU A 74 -7.83 11.62 12.84
N TRP A 75 -8.04 10.67 11.92
CA TRP A 75 -7.49 9.33 12.01
C TRP A 75 -5.95 9.34 12.02
N LEU A 76 -5.32 10.12 11.15
CA LEU A 76 -3.86 10.23 11.07
C LEU A 76 -3.27 10.79 12.38
N ILE A 77 -3.94 11.78 12.99
CA ILE A 77 -3.55 12.34 14.29
C ILE A 77 -3.63 11.25 15.38
N LYS A 78 -4.73 10.49 15.44
CA LYS A 78 -4.87 9.37 16.40
C LYS A 78 -3.77 8.32 16.19
N TRP A 79 -3.51 7.93 14.95
CA TRP A 79 -2.46 6.96 14.62
C TRP A 79 -1.07 7.44 15.06
N LYS A 80 -0.72 8.71 14.82
CA LYS A 80 0.55 9.29 15.29
C LYS A 80 0.70 9.27 16.80
N LEU A 81 -0.37 9.57 17.53
CA LEU A 81 -0.35 9.53 18.99
C LEU A 81 -0.10 8.11 19.53
N LEU A 82 -0.63 7.09 18.84
CA LEU A 82 -0.52 5.69 19.24
C LEU A 82 0.79 5.02 18.79
N SER A 83 1.37 5.43 17.66
CA SER A 83 2.64 4.89 17.13
C SER A 83 3.89 5.42 17.86
N GLY A 84 3.72 6.19 18.94
CA GLY A 84 4.80 6.72 19.76
C GLY A 84 5.24 8.12 19.33
N ASN A 85 6.32 8.63 19.93
CA ASN A 85 6.69 10.04 19.80
C ASN A 85 7.34 10.37 18.45
N THR A 86 6.54 10.37 17.37
CA THR A 86 6.92 10.76 16.00
C THR A 86 7.41 12.22 15.89
N THR A 87 7.34 13.00 16.97
CA THR A 87 7.84 14.38 17.04
C THR A 87 9.36 14.46 17.17
N VAL A 88 10.02 13.38 17.61
CA VAL A 88 11.48 13.31 17.70
C VAL A 88 12.03 12.75 16.38
N PRO A 89 12.90 13.48 15.65
CA PRO A 89 13.38 13.07 14.33
C PRO A 89 14.00 11.66 14.30
N HIS A 90 14.79 11.30 15.31
CA HIS A 90 15.43 9.98 15.39
C HIS A 90 14.41 8.84 15.57
N SER A 91 13.39 9.05 16.40
CA SER A 91 12.31 8.07 16.60
C SER A 91 11.43 7.93 15.35
N ARG A 92 11.18 9.04 14.65
CA ARG A 92 10.44 9.06 13.38
C ARG A 92 11.19 8.27 12.32
N GLU A 93 12.48 8.49 12.14
CA GLU A 93 13.25 7.79 11.13
C GLU A 93 13.33 6.28 11.39
N GLU A 94 13.48 5.87 12.65
CA GLU A 94 13.51 4.46 13.04
C GLU A 94 12.17 3.77 12.79
N LEU A 95 11.06 4.39 13.22
CA LEU A 95 9.71 3.89 12.95
C LEU A 95 9.47 3.75 11.42
N SER A 96 9.90 4.75 10.64
CA SER A 96 9.77 4.70 9.18
C SER A 96 10.56 3.55 8.55
N LYS A 97 11.79 3.31 9.02
CA LYS A 97 12.59 2.15 8.59
C LYS A 97 11.88 0.83 8.91
N GLN A 98 11.38 0.66 10.12
CA GLN A 98 10.68 -0.54 10.54
C GLN A 98 9.42 -0.79 9.70
N MET A 99 8.57 0.22 9.54
CA MET A 99 7.34 0.10 8.75
C MET A 99 7.63 -0.23 7.27
N ARG A 100 8.70 0.31 6.67
CA ARG A 100 9.08 -0.01 5.27
C ARG A 100 9.56 -1.45 5.07
N LEU A 101 10.05 -2.11 6.11
CA LEU A 101 10.39 -3.54 6.06
C LEU A 101 9.16 -4.44 6.07
N ILE A 102 8.02 -3.94 6.57
CA ILE A 102 6.76 -4.68 6.66
C ILE A 102 5.79 -4.31 5.52
N ASN A 103 5.87 -3.07 5.02
CA ASN A 103 5.00 -2.54 3.98
C ASN A 103 5.75 -2.47 2.63
N PRO A 104 5.46 -3.40 1.71
CA PRO A 104 6.14 -3.44 0.42
C PRO A 104 5.80 -2.22 -0.42
N LYS A 105 6.75 -1.76 -1.24
CA LYS A 105 6.53 -0.75 -2.27
C LYS A 105 5.88 -1.36 -3.52
N TYR A 106 6.27 -2.59 -3.87
CA TYR A 106 5.79 -3.28 -5.06
C TYR A 106 5.02 -4.54 -4.69
N SER A 107 3.89 -4.77 -5.37
CA SER A 107 3.09 -5.98 -5.25
C SER A 107 2.89 -6.60 -6.62
N PHE A 108 2.73 -7.93 -6.64
CA PHE A 108 2.42 -8.66 -7.85
C PHE A 108 0.95 -8.41 -8.17
N ARG A 109 0.67 -7.53 -9.13
CA ARG A 109 -0.70 -7.14 -9.52
C ARG A 109 -1.04 -7.72 -10.88
N GLU A 110 -2.21 -8.29 -11.01
CA GLU A 110 -2.60 -9.05 -12.21
C GLU A 110 -2.46 -8.24 -13.50
N TRP A 111 -2.79 -6.95 -13.45
CA TRP A 111 -2.67 -6.05 -14.60
C TRP A 111 -1.23 -5.74 -15.02
N PHE A 112 -0.23 -5.98 -14.17
CA PHE A 112 1.18 -6.00 -14.56
C PHE A 112 1.59 -7.35 -15.16
N VAL A 113 1.04 -8.44 -14.63
CA VAL A 113 1.40 -9.79 -15.06
C VAL A 113 0.79 -10.14 -16.42
N MET A 114 -0.42 -9.64 -16.72
CA MET A 114 -1.14 -9.98 -17.96
C MET A 114 -0.36 -9.73 -19.25
N PRO A 115 0.19 -8.55 -19.48
CA PRO A 115 1.01 -8.32 -20.66
C PRO A 115 2.24 -9.23 -20.68
N ALA A 116 2.76 -9.64 -19.51
CA ALA A 116 3.97 -10.45 -19.42
C ALA A 116 3.74 -11.88 -19.88
N TYR A 117 2.66 -12.54 -19.45
CA TYR A 117 2.37 -13.89 -19.93
C TYR A 117 1.85 -13.90 -21.38
N GLN A 118 1.16 -12.85 -21.84
CA GLN A 118 0.83 -12.69 -23.26
C GLN A 118 2.10 -12.66 -24.13
N GLN A 119 3.09 -11.83 -23.79
CA GLN A 119 4.39 -11.81 -24.49
C GLN A 119 5.12 -13.15 -24.39
N ALA A 120 5.03 -13.82 -23.24
CA ALA A 120 5.65 -15.12 -23.05
C ALA A 120 5.09 -16.22 -23.98
N THR A 121 3.81 -16.14 -24.39
CA THR A 121 3.24 -17.07 -25.40
C THR A 121 3.93 -16.96 -26.75
N GLU A 122 4.45 -15.77 -27.07
CA GLU A 122 5.25 -15.48 -28.27
C GLU A 122 6.75 -15.73 -28.05
N ARG A 123 7.11 -16.42 -26.96
CA ARG A 123 8.49 -16.69 -26.52
C ARG A 123 9.29 -15.44 -26.15
N ASN A 124 8.63 -14.30 -25.93
CA ASN A 124 9.25 -13.09 -25.41
C ASN A 124 9.10 -13.02 -23.88
N TYR A 125 10.18 -13.36 -23.17
CA TYR A 125 10.22 -13.38 -21.71
C TYR A 125 10.81 -12.11 -21.07
N ALA A 126 11.02 -11.04 -21.85
CA ALA A 126 11.65 -9.81 -21.35
C ALA A 126 10.86 -9.21 -20.18
N LEU A 127 9.55 -9.04 -20.34
CA LEU A 127 8.70 -8.45 -19.30
C LEU A 127 8.53 -9.37 -18.07
N VAL A 128 8.55 -10.69 -18.26
CA VAL A 128 8.53 -11.65 -17.14
C VAL A 128 9.78 -11.50 -16.28
N ARG A 129 10.96 -11.41 -16.90
CA ARG A 129 12.22 -11.19 -16.17
C ARG A 129 12.24 -9.84 -15.46
N GLU A 130 11.77 -8.79 -16.13
CA GLU A 130 11.66 -7.47 -15.52
C GLU A 130 10.76 -7.47 -14.27
N LEU A 131 9.58 -8.10 -14.34
CA LEU A 131 8.70 -8.24 -13.18
C LEU A 131 9.32 -9.08 -12.06
N GLN A 132 10.06 -10.13 -12.42
CA GLN A 132 10.79 -10.95 -11.46
C GLN A 132 11.82 -10.11 -10.71
N ASP A 133 12.61 -9.30 -11.41
CA ASP A 133 13.60 -8.41 -10.80
C ASP A 133 12.93 -7.47 -9.78
N VAL A 134 11.80 -6.86 -10.14
CA VAL A 134 11.04 -5.98 -9.24
C VAL A 134 10.52 -6.72 -8.01
N ILE A 135 9.90 -7.90 -8.19
CA ILE A 135 9.22 -8.61 -7.10
C ILE A 135 10.16 -9.39 -6.19
N THR A 136 11.42 -9.60 -6.58
CA THR A 136 12.44 -10.20 -5.70
C THR A 136 12.88 -9.25 -4.58
N GLN A 137 12.66 -7.94 -4.74
CA GLN A 137 12.96 -6.92 -3.72
C GLN A 137 11.76 -5.98 -3.50
N PRO A 138 10.59 -6.51 -3.07
CA PRO A 138 9.34 -5.75 -3.10
C PRO A 138 9.28 -4.62 -2.06
N TYR A 139 10.14 -4.67 -1.03
CA TYR A 139 10.25 -3.67 0.03
C TYR A 139 11.30 -2.58 -0.24
N ALA A 140 12.24 -2.85 -1.16
CA ALA A 140 13.34 -1.97 -1.45
C ALA A 140 12.88 -0.76 -2.28
N GLU A 141 13.57 0.36 -2.10
CA GLU A 141 13.55 1.43 -3.10
C GLU A 141 14.29 0.94 -4.35
N GLN A 142 13.71 1.17 -5.53
CA GLN A 142 14.30 0.78 -6.81
C GLN A 142 14.53 2.01 -7.68
N SER A 143 14.98 1.83 -8.93
CA SER A 143 15.24 2.97 -9.82
C SER A 143 13.97 3.78 -10.09
N LYS A 144 14.14 5.06 -10.47
CA LYS A 144 13.02 5.94 -10.81
C LYS A 144 12.16 5.36 -11.93
N ASP A 145 12.78 4.76 -12.95
CA ASP A 145 12.07 4.13 -14.07
C ASP A 145 11.17 2.98 -13.60
N VAL A 146 11.65 2.16 -12.66
CA VAL A 146 10.85 1.08 -12.05
C VAL A 146 9.73 1.67 -11.20
N GLU A 147 10.00 2.71 -10.41
CA GLU A 147 8.99 3.39 -9.61
C GLU A 147 7.87 3.98 -10.48
N GLU A 148 8.19 4.73 -11.53
CA GLU A 148 7.21 5.32 -12.44
C GLU A 148 6.35 4.25 -13.14
N LYS A 149 6.94 3.10 -13.47
CA LYS A 149 6.25 2.01 -14.14
C LYS A 149 5.38 1.16 -13.21
N TYR A 150 5.88 0.85 -12.01
CA TYR A 150 5.31 -0.19 -11.14
C TYR A 150 4.71 0.33 -9.82
N TYR A 151 5.11 1.52 -9.35
CA TYR A 151 4.57 2.14 -8.14
C TYR A 151 3.47 3.16 -8.48
N ARG A 152 2.43 2.68 -9.16
CA ARG A 152 1.29 3.49 -9.62
C ARG A 152 -0.04 2.78 -9.38
N LEU A 153 -1.10 3.58 -9.30
CA LEU A 153 -2.47 3.09 -9.19
C LEU A 153 -2.84 2.25 -10.41
N LYS A 154 -3.78 1.33 -10.20
CA LYS A 154 -4.43 0.62 -11.30
C LYS A 154 -5.13 1.66 -12.20
N PRO A 155 -4.85 1.68 -13.51
CA PRO A 155 -5.56 2.56 -14.45
C PRO A 155 -7.07 2.31 -14.41
N SER A 156 -7.87 3.38 -14.49
CA SER A 156 -9.33 3.33 -14.41
C SER A 156 -9.94 2.41 -15.46
N GLU A 157 -9.33 2.33 -16.65
CA GLU A 157 -9.77 1.52 -17.79
C GLU A 157 -9.74 0.01 -17.49
N LEU A 158 -8.97 -0.41 -16.49
CA LEU A 158 -8.79 -1.81 -16.15
C LEU A 158 -9.76 -2.29 -15.05
N PHE A 159 -10.58 -1.41 -14.46
CA PHE A 159 -11.51 -1.80 -13.39
C PHE A 159 -12.62 -2.72 -13.89
N ASP A 160 -13.13 -2.47 -15.10
CA ASP A 160 -14.26 -3.21 -15.67
C ASP A 160 -13.84 -4.46 -16.47
N ILE A 161 -12.54 -4.74 -16.56
CA ILE A 161 -12.04 -5.92 -17.28
C ILE A 161 -11.99 -7.13 -16.34
N GLY A 162 -12.90 -8.08 -16.59
CA GLY A 162 -12.93 -9.38 -15.90
C GLY A 162 -11.61 -10.14 -16.06
N GLY A 163 -11.09 -10.69 -14.96
CA GLY A 163 -9.78 -11.36 -14.92
C GLY A 163 -8.58 -10.43 -14.63
N LEU A 164 -8.73 -9.11 -14.77
CA LEU A 164 -7.72 -8.12 -14.37
C LEU A 164 -8.06 -7.40 -13.06
N SER A 165 -9.31 -7.50 -12.60
CA SER A 165 -9.80 -6.95 -11.33
C SER A 165 -9.68 -7.92 -10.17
N GLN A 166 -9.69 -9.23 -10.43
CA GLN A 166 -9.63 -10.29 -9.43
C GLN A 166 -8.76 -11.44 -9.94
N TYR A 167 -7.85 -11.94 -9.08
CA TYR A 167 -7.14 -13.18 -9.33
C TYR A 167 -8.15 -14.35 -9.27
N SER A 168 -8.62 -14.82 -10.42
CA SER A 168 -9.42 -16.04 -10.49
C SER A 168 -8.49 -17.24 -10.51
N CYS A 169 -8.16 -17.77 -9.32
CA CYS A 169 -7.55 -19.10 -9.21
C CYS A 169 -8.62 -20.19 -9.29
N SER A 170 -9.35 -20.25 -10.40
CA SER A 170 -10.15 -21.43 -10.75
C SER A 170 -9.22 -22.45 -11.40
N SER A 171 -8.80 -23.44 -10.59
CA SER A 171 -8.19 -24.70 -11.06
C SER A 171 -9.28 -25.70 -11.45
#